data_AF-A0A6C0BVZ2-F1
#
_entry.id   AF-A0A6C0BVZ2-F1
#
_cell.length_a   1.000
_cell.length_b   1.000
_cell.length_c   1.000
_cell.angle_alpha   90.00
_cell.angle_beta   90.00
_cell.angle_gamma   90.00
#
_symmetry.space_group_name_H-M   'P 1'
#
loop_
_entity.id
_entity.type
_entity.pdbx_description
1 polymer ?
#
loop_
_entity_poly.entity_id
_entity_poly.type
_entity_poly.pdbx_seq_one_letter_code
_entity_poly.pdbx_strand_id
1 'polypeptide(L)'
;MEQDNEEVLDELLGDPMKNYYNYSAKYSLNTNLQLYTNDYKIGHIYVCPYVVVTSGQQPFLQFLLNKKIYTNPSTQKLDTYFQFYEFFYMDGLDIMMTCQKMLNVLFLKETKGVNQHFECNGFLNEDCNMYIFFDCTQYNKDSTVTNVNHMWLALSSEIIGKCKIYDTKIHEHVTTFFEMNPDFLYLKDMYENDYELPVAGYSGSSKVNTEFMSVFGLNKTQRETYMGPYYYFTNYENAMTIALLNKKADTKSQGGINRFAVFKGKTVDDVAVPDEIGSWANEYDSVYIKYLNLDVVPYEKRPIIHKEILVVKSYEQQVPISYYLLG
;
A
#
# COMPACT_ATOMS: atom_id res chain seq x y z
N MET A 1 11.95 38.67 19.45
CA MET A 1 12.33 39.29 18.17
C MET A 1 13.41 38.51 17.42
N GLU A 2 14.34 37.78 18.07
CA GLU A 2 15.22 36.84 17.34
C GLU A 2 14.61 35.42 17.19
N GLN A 3 13.77 34.96 18.13
CA GLN A 3 13.08 33.67 18.03
C GLN A 3 12.02 33.59 16.91
N ASP A 4 11.42 34.72 16.51
CA ASP A 4 10.39 34.74 15.45
C ASP A 4 10.97 34.62 14.04
N ASN A 5 12.30 34.72 13.87
CA ASN A 5 12.96 34.65 12.55
C ASN A 5 13.54 33.25 12.24
N GLU A 6 13.79 32.41 13.25
CA GLU A 6 14.26 31.03 13.04
C GLU A 6 13.12 30.11 12.57
N GLU A 7 11.94 30.19 13.19
CA GLU A 7 10.74 29.42 12.75
C GLU A 7 10.35 29.74 11.30
N VAL A 8 10.46 31.02 10.90
CA VAL A 8 10.16 31.47 9.55
C VAL A 8 11.21 31.00 8.54
N LEU A 9 12.48 30.83 8.95
CA LEU A 9 13.54 30.30 8.08
C LEU A 9 13.42 28.78 7.88
N ASP A 10 13.06 28.04 8.93
CA ASP A 10 12.80 26.59 8.86
C ASP A 10 11.54 26.27 8.02
N GLU A 11 10.51 27.12 8.08
CA GLU A 11 9.36 27.03 7.18
C GLU A 11 9.70 27.40 5.72
N LEU A 12 10.60 28.36 5.49
CA LEU A 12 10.93 28.85 4.15
C LEU A 12 11.92 27.97 3.39
N LEU A 13 12.83 27.30 4.09
CA LEU A 13 13.80 26.42 3.44
C LEU A 13 13.23 25.03 3.16
N GLY A 14 12.20 24.61 3.91
CA GLY A 14 11.70 23.24 3.93
C GLY A 14 12.81 22.30 4.36
N ASP A 15 12.59 21.41 5.33
CA ASP A 15 13.64 20.47 5.72
C ASP A 15 14.06 19.64 4.48
N PRO A 16 15.26 19.88 3.90
CA PRO A 16 15.70 19.18 2.69
C PRO A 16 15.90 17.69 2.97
N MET A 17 15.84 17.29 4.24
CA MET A 17 15.98 15.93 4.74
C MET A 17 14.64 15.22 4.93
N LYS A 18 13.50 15.92 4.89
CA LYS A 18 12.16 15.35 5.16
C LYS A 18 11.78 14.18 4.24
N ASN A 19 12.43 14.07 3.08
CA ASN A 19 12.19 13.02 2.08
C ASN A 19 13.45 12.20 1.72
N TYR A 20 14.54 12.34 2.47
CA TYR A 20 15.69 11.46 2.25
C TYR A 20 15.29 10.02 2.52
N TYR A 21 15.72 9.08 1.69
CA TYR A 21 15.59 7.66 1.98
C TYR A 21 16.76 6.87 1.41
N ASN A 22 17.06 5.78 2.09
CA ASN A 22 17.97 4.75 1.64
C ASN A 22 17.22 3.42 1.56
N TYR A 23 17.31 2.72 0.43
CA TYR A 23 16.78 1.36 0.30
C TYR A 23 17.93 0.36 0.42
N SER A 24 18.30 0.04 1.66
CA SER A 24 19.52 -0.70 1.97
C SER A 24 19.52 -2.14 1.42
N ALA A 25 18.36 -2.75 1.21
CA ALA A 25 18.26 -4.09 0.61
C ALA A 25 18.88 -4.16 -0.79
N LYS A 26 19.02 -3.03 -1.51
CA LYS A 26 19.73 -3.00 -2.79
C LYS A 26 21.19 -3.47 -2.67
N TYR A 27 21.83 -3.23 -1.53
CA TYR A 27 23.24 -3.57 -1.33
C TYR A 27 23.50 -5.06 -1.13
N SER A 28 22.47 -5.84 -0.77
CA SER A 28 22.57 -7.31 -0.68
C SER A 28 22.33 -8.01 -2.02
N LEU A 29 21.90 -7.27 -3.05
CA LEU A 29 21.61 -7.83 -4.36
C LEU A 29 22.87 -8.10 -5.18
N ASN A 30 22.85 -9.23 -5.90
CA ASN A 30 23.86 -9.54 -6.89
C ASN A 30 23.56 -8.83 -8.21
N THR A 31 24.57 -8.27 -8.86
CA THR A 31 24.43 -7.57 -10.14
C THR A 31 25.00 -8.38 -11.32
N ASN A 32 25.74 -9.46 -11.06
CA ASN A 32 26.34 -10.29 -12.08
C ASN A 32 25.45 -11.51 -12.39
N LEU A 33 24.55 -11.34 -13.37
CA LEU A 33 23.64 -12.40 -13.83
C LEU A 33 24.36 -13.67 -14.31
N GLN A 34 25.62 -13.57 -14.72
CA GLN A 34 26.38 -14.74 -15.16
C GLN A 34 26.53 -15.77 -14.04
N LEU A 35 26.56 -15.34 -12.79
CA LEU A 35 26.64 -16.26 -11.64
C LEU A 35 25.45 -17.23 -11.64
N TYR A 36 24.24 -16.73 -11.88
CA TYR A 36 23.07 -17.59 -11.98
C TYR A 36 23.07 -18.46 -13.24
N THR A 37 23.36 -17.89 -14.41
CA THR A 37 23.30 -18.66 -15.68
C THR A 37 24.39 -19.73 -15.80
N ASN A 38 25.48 -19.60 -15.03
CA ASN A 38 26.53 -20.61 -14.93
C ASN A 38 26.09 -21.77 -14.03
N ASP A 39 25.41 -21.48 -12.93
CA ASP A 39 25.01 -22.45 -11.92
C ASP A 39 23.72 -23.20 -12.29
N TYR A 40 22.82 -22.55 -13.05
CA TYR A 40 21.49 -23.08 -13.37
C TYR A 40 21.22 -23.08 -14.88
N LYS A 41 20.77 -24.23 -15.39
CA LYS A 41 20.33 -24.39 -16.79
C LYS A 41 18.84 -24.22 -16.99
N ILE A 42 18.09 -24.35 -15.91
CA ILE A 42 16.65 -24.12 -15.83
C ILE A 42 16.34 -23.48 -14.48
N GLY A 43 15.26 -22.72 -14.40
CA GLY A 43 14.80 -22.15 -13.15
C GLY A 43 13.57 -21.29 -13.32
N HIS A 44 13.15 -20.66 -12.23
CA HIS A 44 12.04 -19.71 -12.23
C HIS A 44 12.56 -18.31 -11.95
N ILE A 45 12.15 -17.36 -12.78
CA ILE A 45 12.50 -15.95 -12.61
C ILE A 45 11.27 -15.22 -12.10
N TYR A 46 11.38 -14.60 -10.94
CA TYR A 46 10.43 -13.69 -10.34
C TYR A 46 10.88 -12.26 -10.61
N VAL A 47 10.02 -11.47 -11.23
CA VAL A 47 10.23 -10.05 -11.43
C VAL A 47 9.59 -9.32 -10.26
N CYS A 48 10.38 -8.52 -9.55
CA CYS A 48 10.02 -7.81 -8.32
C CYS A 48 10.11 -6.28 -8.54
N PRO A 49 9.17 -5.67 -9.28
CA PRO A 49 9.14 -4.23 -9.45
C PRO A 49 8.67 -3.59 -8.15
N TYR A 50 9.35 -2.54 -7.73
CA TYR A 50 8.93 -1.75 -6.57
C TYR A 50 8.93 -0.25 -6.89
N VAL A 51 8.25 0.50 -6.06
CA VAL A 51 8.09 1.95 -6.16
C VAL A 51 8.32 2.53 -4.78
N VAL A 52 9.08 3.63 -4.71
CA VAL A 52 9.14 4.47 -3.51
C VAL A 52 8.17 5.63 -3.65
N VAL A 53 7.23 5.74 -2.73
CA VAL A 53 6.25 6.84 -2.69
C VAL A 53 6.76 7.91 -1.74
N THR A 54 6.96 9.13 -2.24
CA THR A 54 7.49 10.27 -1.46
C THR A 54 6.48 11.40 -1.28
N SER A 55 5.22 11.20 -1.69
CA SER A 55 4.16 12.21 -1.59
C SER A 55 3.51 12.30 -0.20
N GLY A 56 3.85 11.38 0.71
CA GLY A 56 3.32 11.33 2.08
C GLY A 56 4.19 12.07 3.10
N GLN A 57 3.85 11.93 4.38
CA GLN A 57 4.68 12.43 5.49
C GLN A 57 6.06 11.77 5.54
N GLN A 58 6.14 10.49 5.15
CA GLN A 58 7.36 9.69 5.12
C GLN A 58 7.39 8.88 3.81
N PRO A 59 8.58 8.62 3.26
CA PRO A 59 8.73 7.74 2.11
C PRO A 59 8.39 6.29 2.50
N PHE A 60 7.77 5.55 1.59
CA PHE A 60 7.43 4.13 1.81
C PHE A 60 7.50 3.31 0.53
N LEU A 61 7.67 2.00 0.68
CA LEU A 61 7.73 1.04 -0.42
C LEU A 61 6.36 0.51 -0.82
N GLN A 62 6.20 0.29 -2.12
CA GLN A 62 5.14 -0.52 -2.69
C GLN A 62 5.71 -1.52 -3.68
N PHE A 63 5.20 -2.75 -3.68
CA PHE A 63 5.59 -3.79 -4.61
C PHE A 63 4.49 -4.06 -5.63
N LEU A 64 4.85 -4.16 -6.91
CA LEU A 64 3.90 -4.46 -7.97
C LEU A 64 3.62 -5.97 -8.01
N LEU A 65 2.39 -6.36 -7.70
CA LEU A 65 1.92 -7.72 -7.77
C LEU A 65 0.87 -7.89 -8.88
N ASN A 66 0.88 -9.05 -9.52
CA ASN A 66 -0.07 -9.48 -10.53
C ASN A 66 -1.20 -10.30 -9.90
N LYS A 67 -2.45 -10.00 -10.27
CA LYS A 67 -3.61 -10.81 -9.95
C LYS A 67 -3.71 -11.99 -10.92
N LYS A 68 -3.40 -13.19 -10.44
CA LYS A 68 -3.54 -14.44 -11.20
C LYS A 68 -4.72 -15.27 -10.70
N ILE A 69 -5.41 -15.90 -11.64
CA ILE A 69 -6.54 -16.81 -11.40
C ILE A 69 -6.03 -18.24 -11.59
N TYR A 70 -6.31 -19.10 -10.62
CA TYR A 70 -5.94 -20.51 -10.62
C TYR A 70 -7.19 -21.35 -10.51
N THR A 71 -7.22 -22.47 -11.22
CA THR A 71 -8.23 -23.50 -10.97
C THR A 71 -7.71 -24.41 -9.87
N ASN A 72 -8.39 -24.42 -8.73
CA ASN A 72 -8.10 -25.34 -7.64
C ASN A 72 -8.38 -26.78 -8.11
N PRO A 73 -7.37 -27.66 -8.19
CA PRO A 73 -7.56 -29.00 -8.74
C PRO A 73 -8.54 -29.84 -7.90
N SER A 74 -8.58 -29.60 -6.58
CA SER A 74 -9.41 -30.37 -5.65
C SER A 74 -10.86 -29.92 -5.64
N THR A 75 -11.13 -28.62 -5.77
CA THR A 75 -12.49 -28.07 -5.66
C THR A 75 -13.09 -27.66 -7.02
N GLN A 76 -12.28 -27.60 -8.08
CA GLN A 76 -12.59 -27.02 -9.38
C GLN A 76 -13.05 -25.55 -9.33
N LYS A 77 -12.86 -24.87 -8.19
CA LYS A 77 -13.18 -23.45 -8.04
C LYS A 77 -12.02 -22.60 -8.55
N LEU A 78 -12.35 -21.41 -9.03
CA LEU A 78 -11.36 -20.40 -9.37
C LEU A 78 -10.92 -19.70 -8.09
N ASP A 79 -9.66 -19.89 -7.71
CA ASP A 79 -9.00 -19.13 -6.67
C ASP A 79 -8.23 -17.98 -7.32
N THR A 80 -8.11 -16.85 -6.63
CA THR A 80 -7.40 -15.68 -7.14
C THR A 80 -6.37 -15.21 -6.12
N TYR A 81 -5.15 -14.98 -6.59
CA TYR A 81 -4.03 -14.56 -5.74
C TYR A 81 -3.26 -13.42 -6.38
N PHE A 82 -2.67 -12.59 -5.52
CA PHE A 82 -1.61 -11.65 -5.88
C PHE A 82 -0.25 -12.32 -5.78
N GLN A 83 0.58 -12.16 -6.79
CA GLN A 83 1.94 -12.68 -6.77
C GLN A 83 2.88 -11.89 -7.66
N PHE A 84 4.19 -12.16 -7.57
CA PHE A 84 5.14 -11.61 -8.54
C PHE A 84 4.82 -12.07 -9.96
N TYR A 85 5.24 -11.24 -10.92
CA TYR A 85 5.36 -11.69 -12.30
C TYR A 85 6.46 -12.73 -12.38
N GLU A 86 6.23 -13.80 -13.13
CA GLU A 86 7.18 -14.89 -13.22
C GLU A 86 7.23 -15.48 -14.63
N PHE A 87 8.37 -16.05 -14.98
CA PHE A 87 8.55 -16.86 -16.18
C PHE A 87 9.57 -17.97 -15.96
N PHE A 88 9.47 -19.03 -16.76
CA PHE A 88 10.43 -20.13 -16.73
C PHE A 88 11.68 -19.76 -17.53
N TYR A 89 12.84 -19.95 -16.93
CA TYR A 89 14.14 -19.78 -17.56
C TYR A 89 14.65 -21.11 -18.12
N MET A 90 15.23 -21.03 -19.31
CA MET A 90 16.04 -22.08 -19.92
C MET A 90 17.33 -21.45 -20.44
N ASP A 91 18.42 -22.21 -20.41
CA ASP A 91 19.72 -21.78 -20.91
C ASP A 91 19.62 -21.17 -22.33
N GLY A 92 20.32 -20.05 -22.53
CA GLY A 92 20.24 -19.23 -23.73
C GLY A 92 19.11 -18.19 -23.76
N LEU A 93 18.16 -18.20 -22.82
CA LEU A 93 17.18 -17.12 -22.70
C LEU A 93 17.83 -15.85 -22.13
N ASP A 94 17.63 -14.72 -22.81
CA ASP A 94 18.02 -13.42 -22.28
C ASP A 94 17.02 -12.96 -21.20
N ILE A 95 17.40 -13.16 -19.95
CA ILE A 95 16.62 -12.83 -18.76
C ILE A 95 16.28 -11.33 -18.74
N MET A 96 17.26 -10.46 -19.00
CA MET A 96 17.06 -9.02 -18.89
C MET A 96 16.16 -8.48 -19.99
N MET A 97 16.38 -8.89 -21.24
CA MET A 97 15.48 -8.51 -22.33
C MET A 97 14.03 -8.98 -22.04
N THR A 98 13.87 -10.17 -21.47
CA THR A 98 12.55 -10.70 -21.10
C THR A 98 11.88 -9.85 -20.02
N CYS A 99 12.62 -9.53 -18.94
CA CYS A 99 12.12 -8.67 -17.87
C CYS A 99 11.75 -7.27 -18.39
N GLN A 100 12.60 -6.66 -19.21
CA GLN A 100 12.34 -5.34 -19.81
C GLN A 100 11.08 -5.35 -20.67
N LYS A 101 10.88 -6.38 -21.49
CA LYS A 101 9.64 -6.53 -22.29
C LYS A 101 8.41 -6.67 -21.40
N MET A 102 8.49 -7.47 -20.34
CA MET A 102 7.39 -7.61 -19.37
C MET A 102 7.06 -6.27 -18.74
N LEU A 103 8.04 -5.56 -18.16
CA LEU A 103 7.84 -4.25 -17.52
C LEU A 103 7.26 -3.22 -18.49
N ASN A 104 7.70 -3.20 -19.75
CA ASN A 104 7.13 -2.31 -20.76
C ASN A 104 5.64 -2.59 -21.05
N VAL A 105 5.20 -3.84 -20.99
CA VAL A 105 3.78 -4.20 -21.10
C VAL A 105 3.02 -3.78 -19.83
N LEU A 106 3.64 -3.96 -18.65
CA LEU A 106 3.02 -3.59 -17.38
C LEU A 106 2.78 -2.09 -17.27
N PHE A 107 3.77 -1.28 -17.61
CA PHE A 107 3.69 0.17 -17.53
C PHE A 107 3.26 0.83 -18.85
N LEU A 108 2.58 0.10 -19.75
CA LEU A 108 2.26 0.59 -21.10
C LEU A 108 1.49 1.92 -21.09
N LYS A 109 0.59 2.09 -20.12
CA LYS A 109 -0.22 3.31 -19.96
C LYS A 109 0.66 4.48 -19.51
N GLU A 110 1.48 4.25 -18.51
CA GLU A 110 2.38 5.22 -17.87
C GLU A 110 3.48 5.66 -18.85
N THR A 111 3.95 4.75 -19.70
CA THR A 111 4.94 5.02 -20.73
C THR A 111 4.36 5.53 -22.04
N LYS A 112 3.03 5.63 -22.15
CA LYS A 112 2.30 6.03 -23.36
C LYS A 112 2.70 5.19 -24.59
N GLY A 113 2.97 3.92 -24.38
CA GLY A 113 3.38 2.98 -25.42
C GLY A 113 4.85 3.11 -25.87
N VAL A 114 5.66 3.95 -25.22
CA VAL A 114 7.09 4.09 -25.55
C VAL A 114 7.90 3.11 -24.72
N ASN A 115 8.72 2.29 -25.37
CA ASN A 115 9.62 1.39 -24.66
C ASN A 115 10.61 2.17 -23.79
N GLN A 116 10.62 1.84 -22.51
CA GLN A 116 11.52 2.36 -21.51
C GLN A 116 12.54 1.31 -21.10
N HIS A 117 13.68 1.79 -20.59
CA HIS A 117 14.65 0.98 -19.90
C HIS A 117 14.43 1.12 -18.39
N PHE A 118 14.07 0.01 -17.74
CA PHE A 118 13.85 -0.06 -16.30
C PHE A 118 15.18 -0.37 -15.61
N GLU A 119 15.50 0.39 -14.56
CA GLU A 119 16.72 0.18 -13.79
C GLU A 119 16.62 -1.12 -12.98
N CYS A 120 17.55 -2.04 -13.21
CA CYS A 120 17.69 -3.27 -12.43
C CYS A 120 18.67 -3.03 -11.30
N ASN A 121 18.22 -3.18 -10.05
CA ASN A 121 19.09 -3.02 -8.88
C ASN A 121 19.89 -4.29 -8.57
N GLY A 122 19.49 -5.42 -9.16
CA GLY A 122 20.14 -6.71 -9.00
C GLY A 122 19.15 -7.83 -8.71
N PHE A 123 19.64 -8.95 -8.24
CA PHE A 123 18.84 -10.14 -7.95
C PHE A 123 19.29 -10.87 -6.68
N LEU A 124 18.37 -11.66 -6.13
CA LEU A 124 18.62 -12.63 -5.06
C LEU A 124 18.24 -14.03 -5.58
N ASN A 125 19.06 -15.03 -5.25
CA ASN A 125 18.78 -16.43 -5.62
C ASN A 125 18.35 -17.23 -4.39
N GLU A 126 17.30 -18.02 -4.55
CA GLU A 126 16.88 -19.06 -3.61
C GLU A 126 16.74 -20.37 -4.40
N ASP A 127 17.73 -21.25 -4.29
CA ASP A 127 17.86 -22.43 -5.15
C ASP A 127 17.83 -22.06 -6.65
N CYS A 128 16.94 -22.69 -7.44
CA CYS A 128 16.74 -22.38 -8.85
C CYS A 128 15.73 -21.25 -9.11
N ASN A 129 15.36 -20.49 -8.07
CA ASN A 129 14.50 -19.33 -8.17
C ASN A 129 15.35 -18.05 -8.10
N MET A 130 15.16 -17.15 -9.06
CA MET A 130 15.81 -15.84 -9.09
C MET A 130 14.77 -14.74 -8.91
N TYR A 131 14.96 -13.87 -7.93
CA TYR A 131 14.14 -12.69 -7.66
C TYR A 131 14.88 -11.45 -8.13
N ILE A 132 14.40 -10.81 -9.20
CA ILE A 132 15.07 -9.66 -9.84
C ILE A 132 14.33 -8.37 -9.49
N PHE A 133 15.04 -7.40 -8.93
CA PHE A 133 14.47 -6.16 -8.44
C PHE A 133 14.63 -5.01 -9.41
N PHE A 134 13.53 -4.30 -9.64
CA PHE A 134 13.48 -3.15 -10.55
C PHE A 134 12.93 -1.91 -9.83
N ASP A 135 13.68 -0.80 -9.92
CA ASP A 135 13.20 0.49 -9.46
C ASP A 135 12.24 1.08 -10.48
N CYS A 136 10.95 1.12 -10.14
CA CYS A 136 9.90 1.68 -10.97
C CYS A 136 9.39 3.03 -10.44
N THR A 137 10.10 3.66 -9.49
CA THR A 137 9.65 4.88 -8.79
C THR A 137 9.23 5.99 -9.75
N GLN A 138 9.99 6.20 -10.83
CA GLN A 138 9.72 7.24 -11.84
C GLN A 138 8.41 7.06 -12.63
N TYR A 139 7.79 5.88 -12.57
CA TYR A 139 6.57 5.54 -13.30
C TYR A 139 5.30 5.59 -12.42
N ASN A 140 5.43 5.88 -11.13
CA ASN A 140 4.31 6.04 -10.21
C ASN A 140 3.68 7.45 -10.29
N LYS A 141 3.15 7.81 -11.46
CA LYS A 141 2.60 9.16 -11.69
C LYS A 141 1.11 9.26 -11.40
N ASP A 142 0.38 8.15 -11.40
CA ASP A 142 -1.05 8.11 -11.12
C ASP A 142 -1.34 7.11 -10.00
N SER A 143 -1.63 7.62 -8.79
CA SER A 143 -2.16 6.87 -7.63
C SER A 143 -3.54 6.24 -7.89
N THR A 144 -4.08 6.39 -9.10
CA THR A 144 -5.40 5.91 -9.49
C THR A 144 -5.30 4.58 -10.24
N VAL A 145 -4.93 3.52 -9.50
CA VAL A 145 -5.18 2.15 -9.96
C VAL A 145 -6.69 1.92 -9.92
N THR A 146 -7.31 1.87 -11.10
CA THR A 146 -8.68 1.39 -11.27
C THR A 146 -8.68 -0.14 -11.39
N ASN A 147 -9.79 -0.77 -11.01
CA ASN A 147 -10.06 -2.22 -11.09
C ASN A 147 -9.89 -2.90 -12.46
N VAL A 148 -9.59 -2.14 -13.51
CA VAL A 148 -9.40 -2.68 -14.85
C VAL A 148 -8.02 -3.34 -14.98
N ASN A 149 -7.06 -2.95 -14.15
CA ASN A 149 -5.70 -3.45 -14.25
C ASN A 149 -5.55 -4.77 -13.48
N HIS A 150 -4.81 -5.74 -14.05
CA HIS A 150 -4.40 -6.96 -13.34
C HIS A 150 -3.24 -6.71 -12.35
N MET A 151 -2.86 -5.46 -12.14
CA MET A 151 -1.69 -5.06 -11.36
C MET A 151 -2.08 -4.26 -10.14
N TRP A 152 -1.43 -4.54 -9.02
CA TRP A 152 -1.65 -3.82 -7.76
C TRP A 152 -0.33 -3.51 -7.08
N LEU A 153 -0.20 -2.26 -6.63
CA LEU A 153 0.86 -1.83 -5.74
C LEU A 153 0.48 -2.22 -4.30
N ALA A 154 1.14 -3.25 -3.78
CA ALA A 154 0.97 -3.78 -2.44
C ALA A 154 1.82 -3.00 -1.43
N LEU A 155 1.28 -2.70 -0.25
CA LEU A 155 2.09 -2.18 0.85
C LEU A 155 2.87 -3.34 1.51
N SER A 156 4.05 -3.05 2.05
CA SER A 156 4.81 -4.00 2.88
C SER A 156 3.94 -4.62 3.98
N SER A 157 3.11 -3.82 4.64
CA SER A 157 2.19 -4.27 5.70
C SER A 157 1.07 -5.19 5.23
N GLU A 158 0.65 -5.10 3.97
CA GLU A 158 -0.32 -6.03 3.39
C GLU A 158 0.33 -7.35 3.00
N ILE A 159 1.61 -7.35 2.64
CA ILE A 159 2.37 -8.55 2.28
C ILE A 159 2.58 -9.44 3.51
N ILE A 160 3.26 -8.93 4.54
CA ILE A 160 3.63 -9.75 5.72
C ILE A 160 2.60 -9.71 6.85
N GLY A 161 1.69 -8.72 6.87
CA GLY A 161 0.71 -8.57 7.96
C GLY A 161 -0.64 -9.19 7.63
N LYS A 162 -1.33 -8.65 6.61
CA LYS A 162 -2.67 -9.12 6.23
C LYS A 162 -2.65 -10.28 5.24
N CYS A 163 -1.52 -10.48 4.55
CA CYS A 163 -1.34 -11.41 3.42
C CYS A 163 -2.45 -11.30 2.36
N LYS A 164 -2.99 -10.09 2.16
CA LYS A 164 -4.09 -9.80 1.22
C LYS A 164 -4.14 -8.31 0.87
N ILE A 165 -4.62 -8.01 -0.34
CA ILE A 165 -4.98 -6.66 -0.78
C ILE A 165 -6.48 -6.69 -1.06
N TYR A 166 -7.24 -5.79 -0.44
CA TYR A 166 -8.71 -5.87 -0.43
C TYR A 166 -9.18 -7.23 0.14
N ASP A 167 -9.90 -8.04 -0.65
CA ASP A 167 -10.33 -9.42 -0.33
C ASP A 167 -9.46 -10.50 -0.96
N THR A 168 -8.50 -10.13 -1.81
CA THR A 168 -7.73 -11.09 -2.61
C THR A 168 -6.42 -11.40 -1.87
N LYS A 169 -6.16 -12.69 -1.61
CA LYS A 169 -4.96 -13.15 -0.90
C LYS A 169 -3.68 -12.90 -1.71
N ILE A 170 -2.58 -12.67 -1.01
CA ILE A 170 -1.23 -12.72 -1.59
C ILE A 170 -0.75 -14.17 -1.52
N HIS A 171 -0.13 -14.66 -2.59
CA HIS A 171 0.36 -16.02 -2.68
C HIS A 171 1.50 -16.24 -1.67
N GLU A 172 1.53 -17.41 -1.05
CA GLU A 172 2.47 -17.78 0.02
C GLU A 172 3.94 -17.56 -0.36
N HIS A 173 4.38 -17.97 -1.57
CA HIS A 173 5.76 -17.72 -2.01
C HIS A 173 6.20 -16.23 -1.92
N VAL A 174 5.28 -15.27 -2.08
CA VAL A 174 5.62 -13.84 -1.92
C VAL A 174 5.76 -13.52 -0.44
N THR A 175 4.82 -13.95 0.39
CA THR A 175 4.87 -13.66 1.83
C THR A 175 6.08 -14.33 2.49
N THR A 176 6.33 -15.60 2.17
CA THR A 176 7.50 -16.36 2.64
C THR A 176 8.81 -15.71 2.20
N PHE A 177 8.91 -15.23 0.95
CA PHE A 177 10.10 -14.51 0.49
C PHE A 177 10.41 -13.30 1.39
N PHE A 178 9.41 -12.46 1.68
CA PHE A 178 9.61 -11.27 2.51
C PHE A 178 9.75 -11.57 4.00
N GLU A 179 9.17 -12.66 4.49
CA GLU A 179 9.41 -13.16 5.86
C GLU A 179 10.86 -13.61 6.04
N MET A 180 11.44 -14.24 5.03
CA MET A 180 12.85 -14.68 5.03
C MET A 180 13.82 -13.52 4.74
N ASN A 181 13.36 -12.49 4.03
CA ASN A 181 14.17 -11.34 3.61
C ASN A 181 13.52 -10.00 4.05
N PRO A 182 13.37 -9.74 5.37
CA PRO A 182 12.62 -8.60 5.87
C PRO A 182 13.22 -7.24 5.50
N ASP A 183 14.53 -7.15 5.24
CA ASP A 183 15.22 -5.92 4.86
C ASP A 183 14.64 -5.29 3.58
N PHE A 184 14.01 -6.10 2.72
CA PHE A 184 13.35 -5.61 1.49
C PHE A 184 12.05 -4.84 1.76
N LEU A 185 11.51 -4.88 2.98
CA LEU A 185 10.24 -4.23 3.30
C LEU A 185 10.41 -2.78 3.76
N TYR A 186 11.61 -2.39 4.19
CA TYR A 186 11.87 -1.13 4.88
C TYR A 186 12.71 -0.18 4.04
N LEU A 187 12.43 1.12 4.23
CA LEU A 187 13.33 2.20 3.85
C LEU A 187 13.98 2.72 5.12
N LYS A 188 15.20 3.25 4.98
CA LYS A 188 15.95 3.86 6.08
C LYS A 188 16.04 5.36 5.90
N ASP A 189 15.99 6.08 7.02
CA ASP A 189 16.31 7.51 7.08
C ASP A 189 17.84 7.73 7.03
N MET A 190 18.27 8.99 7.12
CA MET A 190 19.69 9.36 7.11
C MET A 190 20.48 8.92 8.35
N TYR A 191 19.77 8.50 9.40
CA TYR A 191 20.34 8.01 10.65
C TYR A 191 20.28 6.47 10.72
N GLU A 192 19.97 5.81 9.58
CA GLU A 192 19.83 4.37 9.43
C GLU A 192 18.66 3.75 10.23
N ASN A 193 17.72 4.57 10.71
CA ASN A 193 16.49 4.10 11.32
C ASN A 193 15.48 3.71 10.24
N ASP A 194 14.71 2.67 10.50
CA ASP A 194 13.65 2.24 9.58
C ASP A 194 12.48 3.22 9.63
N TYR A 195 11.98 3.62 8.46
CA TYR A 195 10.71 4.31 8.33
C TYR A 195 9.56 3.41 8.79
N GLU A 196 8.51 4.03 9.35
CA GLU A 196 7.29 3.30 9.71
C GLU A 196 6.66 2.66 8.47
N LEU A 197 6.27 1.38 8.57
CA LEU A 197 5.49 0.73 7.51
C LEU A 197 4.03 1.19 7.58
N PRO A 198 3.52 1.92 6.57
CA PRO A 198 2.13 2.33 6.58
C PRO A 198 1.21 1.12 6.50
N VAL A 199 0.08 1.17 7.21
CA VAL A 199 -0.96 0.13 7.14
C VAL A 199 -2.01 0.49 6.08
N ALA A 200 -2.62 -0.53 5.47
CA ALA A 200 -3.75 -0.31 4.57
C ALA A 200 -5.00 0.09 5.35
N GLY A 201 -5.44 1.34 5.16
CA GLY A 201 -6.74 1.87 5.61
C GLY A 201 -7.71 2.01 4.43
N TYR A 202 -9.00 1.76 4.68
CA TYR A 202 -10.04 1.85 3.66
C TYR A 202 -11.16 2.81 4.05
N SER A 203 -11.79 3.41 3.04
CA SER A 203 -13.00 4.21 3.18
C SER A 203 -13.98 3.86 2.06
N GLY A 204 -15.26 3.69 2.41
CA GLY A 204 -16.33 3.45 1.44
C GLY A 204 -17.20 4.69 1.27
N SER A 205 -17.61 5.01 0.04
CA SER A 205 -18.46 6.18 -0.21
C SER A 205 -19.22 6.08 -1.54
N SER A 206 -19.86 7.18 -1.97
CA SER A 206 -20.38 7.34 -3.33
C SER A 206 -19.24 7.52 -4.34
N LYS A 207 -19.51 7.34 -5.63
CA LYS A 207 -18.54 7.52 -6.71
C LYS A 207 -17.87 8.89 -6.67
N VAL A 208 -18.65 9.96 -6.58
CA VAL A 208 -18.14 11.34 -6.58
C VAL A 208 -17.17 11.55 -5.42
N ASN A 209 -17.53 11.07 -4.23
CA ASN A 209 -16.65 11.17 -3.06
C ASN A 209 -15.42 10.27 -3.21
N THR A 210 -15.57 9.08 -3.81
CA THR A 210 -14.46 8.15 -4.03
C THR A 210 -13.42 8.75 -4.98
N GLU A 211 -13.88 9.36 -6.07
CA GLU A 211 -13.04 10.06 -7.06
C GLU A 211 -12.39 11.31 -6.46
N PHE A 212 -13.11 12.04 -5.60
CA PHE A 212 -12.53 13.16 -4.87
C PHE A 212 -11.42 12.70 -3.92
N MET A 213 -11.69 11.69 -3.10
CA MET A 213 -10.75 11.20 -2.08
C MET A 213 -9.52 10.49 -2.68
N SER A 214 -9.60 9.97 -3.91
CA SER A 214 -8.44 9.37 -4.57
C SER A 214 -7.38 10.40 -4.94
N VAL A 215 -7.76 11.68 -5.04
CA VAL A 215 -6.87 12.80 -5.32
C VAL A 215 -6.52 13.57 -4.05
N PHE A 216 -7.52 13.85 -3.21
CA PHE A 216 -7.40 14.80 -2.10
C PHE A 216 -7.37 14.16 -0.71
N GLY A 217 -7.29 12.84 -0.59
CA GLY A 217 -7.33 12.21 0.72
C GLY A 217 -8.74 12.18 1.33
N LEU A 218 -8.82 11.53 2.49
CA LEU A 218 -10.00 11.55 3.35
C LEU A 218 -10.13 12.92 4.02
N ASN A 219 -11.36 13.42 4.15
CA ASN A 219 -11.64 14.65 4.90
C ASN A 219 -11.85 14.36 6.40
N LYS A 220 -11.58 15.35 7.27
CA LYS A 220 -11.93 15.25 8.70
C LYS A 220 -13.43 15.06 8.86
N THR A 221 -13.82 14.17 9.77
CA THR A 221 -15.23 13.95 10.06
C THR A 221 -15.74 15.07 10.95
N GLN A 222 -16.84 15.74 10.57
CA GLN A 222 -17.36 16.91 11.27
C GLN A 222 -18.52 16.62 12.25
N ARG A 223 -19.08 15.40 12.28
CA ARG A 223 -20.28 15.07 13.08
C ARG A 223 -20.19 13.68 13.72
N GLU A 224 -20.68 13.57 14.96
CA GLU A 224 -21.00 12.31 15.68
C GLU A 224 -19.88 11.26 15.63
N THR A 225 -18.67 11.69 15.99
CA THR A 225 -17.46 10.88 15.97
C THR A 225 -17.08 10.37 17.35
N TYR A 226 -16.78 9.07 17.47
CA TYR A 226 -16.45 8.46 18.76
C TYR A 226 -15.08 8.82 19.31
N MET A 227 -14.17 9.33 18.49
CA MET A 227 -12.81 9.69 18.90
C MET A 227 -12.48 11.14 18.52
N GLY A 228 -13.49 12.00 18.37
CA GLY A 228 -13.30 13.39 17.92
C GLY A 228 -13.16 13.57 16.41
N PRO A 229 -13.08 14.83 15.92
CA PRO A 229 -13.24 15.19 14.51
C PRO A 229 -11.98 14.96 13.67
N TYR A 230 -11.58 13.69 13.54
CA TYR A 230 -10.35 13.26 12.87
C TYR A 230 -10.63 12.45 11.60
N TYR A 231 -9.62 11.75 11.09
CA TYR A 231 -9.66 10.94 9.88
C TYR A 231 -9.90 9.47 10.24
N TYR A 232 -11.00 8.90 9.72
CA TYR A 232 -11.46 7.56 10.09
C TYR A 232 -11.28 6.58 8.93
N PHE A 233 -10.48 5.56 9.18
CA PHE A 233 -10.26 4.43 8.29
C PHE A 233 -10.85 3.17 8.89
N THR A 234 -11.12 2.20 8.03
CA THR A 234 -11.62 0.89 8.44
C THR A 234 -10.96 -0.21 7.59
N ASN A 235 -11.26 -1.47 7.88
CA ASN A 235 -10.93 -2.58 6.97
C ASN A 235 -11.77 -2.57 5.67
N TYR A 236 -11.42 -3.44 4.73
CA TYR A 236 -12.07 -3.53 3.42
C TYR A 236 -13.54 -3.93 3.53
N GLU A 237 -13.86 -4.89 4.38
CA GLU A 237 -15.20 -5.46 4.53
C GLU A 237 -16.22 -4.40 4.99
N ASN A 238 -15.82 -3.56 5.93
CA ASN A 238 -16.61 -2.42 6.41
C ASN A 238 -16.72 -1.33 5.34
N ALA A 239 -15.63 -0.99 4.65
CA ALA A 239 -15.66 -0.02 3.55
C ALA A 239 -16.59 -0.46 2.41
N MET A 240 -16.56 -1.75 2.04
CA MET A 240 -17.51 -2.35 1.09
C MET A 240 -18.95 -2.21 1.56
N THR A 241 -19.22 -2.45 2.85
CA THR A 241 -20.56 -2.29 3.42
C THR A 241 -21.05 -0.84 3.27
N ILE A 242 -20.22 0.16 3.61
CA ILE A 242 -20.57 1.58 3.43
C ILE A 242 -20.84 1.90 1.96
N ALA A 243 -19.96 1.45 1.07
CA ALA A 243 -20.08 1.71 -0.37
C ALA A 243 -21.39 1.13 -0.95
N LEU A 244 -21.78 -0.09 -0.52
CA LEU A 244 -23.04 -0.73 -0.91
C LEU A 244 -24.27 0.00 -0.35
N LEU A 245 -24.20 0.52 0.88
CA LEU A 245 -25.29 1.31 1.46
C LEU A 245 -25.51 2.61 0.70
N ASN A 246 -24.42 3.31 0.33
CA ASN A 246 -24.51 4.51 -0.51
C ASN A 246 -25.12 4.21 -1.88
N LYS A 247 -24.75 3.10 -2.52
CA LYS A 247 -25.36 2.64 -3.79
C LYS A 247 -26.86 2.33 -3.65
N LYS A 248 -27.31 1.87 -2.49
CA LYS A 248 -28.74 1.61 -2.22
C LYS A 248 -29.53 2.89 -1.98
N ALA A 249 -28.93 3.88 -1.32
CA ALA A 249 -29.57 5.16 -1.02
C ALA A 249 -29.83 5.98 -2.29
N ASP A 250 -28.94 5.90 -3.28
CA ASP A 250 -29.14 6.46 -4.61
C ASP A 250 -28.82 5.40 -5.66
N THR A 251 -29.87 4.80 -6.23
CA THR A 251 -29.76 3.73 -7.24
C THR A 251 -29.11 4.18 -8.55
N LYS A 252 -28.99 5.50 -8.78
CA LYS A 252 -28.25 6.07 -9.91
C LYS A 252 -26.79 6.34 -9.58
N SER A 253 -26.42 6.37 -8.29
CA SER A 253 -25.06 6.54 -7.83
C SER A 253 -24.34 5.19 -7.75
N GLN A 254 -23.12 5.15 -8.27
CA GLN A 254 -22.22 4.03 -8.07
C GLN A 254 -21.55 4.18 -6.69
N GLY A 255 -21.31 3.08 -5.99
CA GLY A 255 -20.50 3.08 -4.77
C GLY A 255 -19.02 2.97 -5.10
N GLY A 256 -18.14 3.35 -4.18
CA GLY A 256 -16.70 3.17 -4.35
C GLY A 256 -15.96 3.02 -3.03
N ILE A 257 -14.73 2.51 -3.13
CA ILE A 257 -13.83 2.24 -2.02
C ILE A 257 -12.48 2.87 -2.33
N ASN A 258 -11.95 3.66 -1.42
CA ASN A 258 -10.59 4.16 -1.45
C ASN A 258 -9.71 3.32 -0.53
N ARG A 259 -8.47 3.10 -0.95
CA ARG A 259 -7.41 2.47 -0.17
C ARG A 259 -6.29 3.48 0.02
N PHE A 260 -5.82 3.59 1.25
CA PHE A 260 -4.81 4.54 1.70
C PHE A 260 -3.64 3.80 2.35
N ALA A 261 -2.44 4.33 2.16
CA ALA A 261 -1.32 4.08 3.06
C ALA A 261 -1.52 4.99 4.28
N VAL A 262 -1.63 4.42 5.47
CA VAL A 262 -1.89 5.15 6.72
C VAL A 262 -0.74 4.95 7.70
N PHE A 263 -0.10 6.04 8.12
CA PHE A 263 0.96 6.07 9.11
C PHE A 263 0.36 6.25 10.49
N LYS A 264 0.53 5.28 11.37
CA LYS A 264 -0.14 5.29 12.67
C LYS A 264 0.60 6.15 13.68
N GLY A 265 1.93 6.24 13.59
CA GLY A 265 2.74 6.88 14.61
C GLY A 265 2.50 6.25 15.99
N LYS A 266 2.57 7.08 17.04
CA LYS A 266 2.28 6.61 18.40
C LYS A 266 0.80 6.29 18.53
N THR A 267 0.48 5.00 18.65
CA THR A 267 -0.91 4.50 18.63
C THR A 267 -1.36 4.07 20.02
N VAL A 268 -2.63 4.31 20.37
CA VAL A 268 -3.32 3.60 21.44
C VAL A 268 -4.26 2.54 20.85
N ASP A 269 -4.05 1.28 21.23
CA ASP A 269 -4.78 0.14 20.70
C ASP A 269 -5.95 -0.29 21.62
N ASP A 270 -6.93 -0.96 21.01
CA ASP A 270 -8.08 -1.60 21.68
C ASP A 270 -8.93 -0.67 22.55
N VAL A 271 -9.09 0.59 22.13
CA VAL A 271 -9.96 1.56 22.82
C VAL A 271 -11.42 1.24 22.55
N ALA A 272 -12.17 0.87 23.58
CA ALA A 272 -13.58 0.48 23.47
C ALA A 272 -14.57 1.58 23.85
N VAL A 273 -14.12 2.62 24.56
CA VAL A 273 -14.98 3.70 25.09
C VAL A 273 -14.82 4.95 24.22
N PRO A 274 -15.92 5.59 23.77
CA PRO A 274 -15.84 6.85 23.03
C PRO A 274 -15.15 7.97 23.81
N ASP A 275 -14.28 8.71 23.12
CA ASP A 275 -13.71 9.99 23.50
C ASP A 275 -14.14 11.04 22.47
N GLU A 276 -15.38 11.53 22.59
CA GLU A 276 -15.96 12.48 21.62
C GLU A 276 -15.15 13.79 21.51
N ILE A 277 -14.41 14.16 22.56
CA ILE A 277 -13.59 15.38 22.62
C ILE A 277 -12.23 15.14 21.95
N GLY A 278 -11.80 13.88 21.83
CA GLY A 278 -10.54 13.52 21.19
C GLY A 278 -9.32 13.84 22.06
N SER A 279 -9.45 13.69 23.38
CA SER A 279 -8.39 13.93 24.36
C SER A 279 -7.15 13.03 24.16
N TRP A 280 -7.32 11.84 23.60
CA TRP A 280 -6.22 10.95 23.20
C TRP A 280 -5.18 11.63 22.30
N ALA A 281 -5.60 12.60 21.48
CA ALA A 281 -4.74 13.27 20.52
C ALA A 281 -3.69 14.19 21.17
N ASN A 282 -3.78 14.41 22.48
CA ASN A 282 -2.75 15.11 23.25
C ASN A 282 -1.49 14.25 23.43
N GLU A 283 -1.63 12.93 23.44
CA GLU A 283 -0.54 12.00 23.75
C GLU A 283 -0.21 11.02 22.61
N TYR A 284 -1.15 10.81 21.68
CA TYR A 284 -1.08 9.82 20.61
C TYR A 284 -1.36 10.45 19.25
N ASP A 285 -0.83 9.84 18.21
CA ASP A 285 -1.03 10.22 16.80
C ASP A 285 -2.19 9.45 16.17
N SER A 286 -2.56 8.30 16.74
CA SER A 286 -3.68 7.50 16.28
C SER A 286 -4.32 6.63 17.37
N VAL A 287 -5.54 6.17 17.08
CA VAL A 287 -6.33 5.25 17.89
C VAL A 287 -6.79 4.08 17.03
N TYR A 288 -6.61 2.86 17.53
CA TYR A 288 -7.22 1.68 16.94
C TYR A 288 -8.36 1.15 17.83
N ILE A 289 -9.55 1.04 17.24
CA ILE A 289 -10.76 0.52 17.88
C ILE A 289 -11.06 -0.84 17.29
N LYS A 290 -10.73 -1.91 18.02
CA LYS A 290 -11.07 -3.27 17.62
C LYS A 290 -12.58 -3.51 17.70
N TYR A 291 -13.21 -3.10 18.81
CA TYR A 291 -14.66 -3.12 19.00
C TYR A 291 -15.09 -1.91 19.82
N LEU A 292 -16.05 -1.15 19.31
CA LEU A 292 -16.67 -0.05 20.02
C LEU A 292 -17.78 -0.60 20.93
N ASN A 293 -17.77 -0.23 22.21
CA ASN A 293 -18.82 -0.61 23.12
C ASN A 293 -20.11 0.18 22.82
N LEU A 294 -21.09 -0.47 22.19
CA LEU A 294 -22.35 0.16 21.81
C LEU A 294 -23.29 0.43 22.99
N ASP A 295 -23.06 -0.17 24.15
CA ASP A 295 -23.91 0.05 25.34
C ASP A 295 -23.71 1.44 25.94
N VAL A 296 -22.54 2.04 25.71
CA VAL A 296 -22.22 3.42 26.13
C VAL A 296 -22.50 4.45 25.05
N VAL A 297 -22.94 4.02 23.86
CA VAL A 297 -23.29 4.91 22.74
C VAL A 297 -24.82 5.02 22.63
N PRO A 298 -25.40 6.23 22.71
CA PRO A 298 -26.83 6.46 22.51
C PRO A 298 -27.30 5.84 21.19
N TYR A 299 -28.48 5.22 21.19
CA TYR A 299 -28.96 4.40 20.05
C TYR A 299 -28.95 5.16 18.72
N GLU A 300 -29.41 6.41 18.76
CA GLU A 300 -29.46 7.35 17.64
C GLU A 300 -28.07 7.75 17.10
N LYS A 301 -27.02 7.60 17.91
CA LYS A 301 -25.63 7.87 17.55
C LYS A 301 -24.84 6.60 17.26
N ARG A 302 -25.47 5.42 17.18
CA ARG A 302 -24.70 4.17 16.95
C ARG A 302 -24.18 4.14 15.51
N PRO A 303 -22.89 3.82 15.30
CA PRO A 303 -22.36 3.78 13.95
C PRO A 303 -22.81 2.51 13.25
N ILE A 304 -22.85 2.61 11.92
CA ILE A 304 -23.01 1.44 11.05
C ILE A 304 -21.84 0.47 11.26
N ILE A 305 -20.63 1.00 11.49
CA ILE A 305 -19.41 0.24 11.75
C ILE A 305 -18.91 0.51 13.15
N HIS A 306 -18.74 -0.55 13.92
CA HIS A 306 -18.35 -0.49 15.34
C HIS A 306 -17.13 -1.37 15.63
N LYS A 307 -16.33 -1.71 14.62
CA LYS A 307 -15.16 -2.57 14.77
C LYS A 307 -14.10 -2.25 13.73
N GLU A 308 -12.85 -2.54 14.07
CA GLU A 308 -11.67 -2.40 13.19
C GLU A 308 -11.56 -1.01 12.56
N ILE A 309 -11.69 0.01 13.40
CA ILE A 309 -11.63 1.42 13.03
C ILE A 309 -10.25 1.96 13.42
N LEU A 310 -9.57 2.59 12.48
CA LEU A 310 -8.33 3.32 12.72
C LEU A 310 -8.61 4.82 12.59
N VAL A 311 -8.27 5.59 13.61
CA VAL A 311 -8.43 7.03 13.64
C VAL A 311 -7.05 7.67 13.68
N VAL A 312 -6.74 8.59 12.77
CA VAL A 312 -5.47 9.32 12.78
C VAL A 312 -5.70 10.81 12.92
N LYS A 313 -4.81 11.48 13.65
CA LYS A 313 -4.95 12.87 14.07
C LYS A 313 -4.74 13.87 12.92
N SER A 314 -3.72 13.63 12.11
CA SER A 314 -3.19 14.57 11.12
C SER A 314 -3.49 14.14 9.69
N TYR A 315 -3.61 15.09 8.78
CA TYR A 315 -3.90 14.79 7.37
C TYR A 315 -2.73 14.07 6.70
N GLU A 316 -1.52 14.41 7.10
CA GLU A 316 -0.26 13.96 6.53
C GLU A 316 -0.02 12.46 6.80
N GLN A 317 -0.73 11.88 7.78
CA GLN A 317 -0.70 10.46 8.12
C GLN A 317 -1.40 9.56 7.08
N GLN A 318 -1.95 10.11 6.00
CA GLN A 318 -2.58 9.32 4.94
C GLN A 318 -2.06 9.69 3.54
N VAL A 319 -1.96 8.69 2.68
CA VAL A 319 -1.71 8.85 1.25
C VAL A 319 -2.70 7.99 0.47
N PRO A 320 -3.55 8.58 -0.42
CA PRO A 320 -4.37 7.80 -1.33
C PRO A 320 -3.47 6.97 -2.26
N ILE A 321 -3.70 5.66 -2.34
CA ILE A 321 -2.87 4.76 -3.17
C ILE A 321 -3.66 4.00 -4.24
N SER A 322 -4.96 3.83 -4.09
CA SER A 322 -5.84 3.26 -5.13
C SER A 322 -7.31 3.47 -4.79
N TYR A 323 -8.19 3.29 -5.77
CA TYR A 323 -9.63 3.26 -5.52
C TYR A 323 -10.35 2.29 -6.46
N TYR A 324 -11.53 1.85 -6.03
CA TYR A 324 -12.36 0.89 -6.74
C TYR A 324 -13.79 1.41 -6.81
N LEU A 325 -14.40 1.40 -7.99
CA LEU A 325 -15.83 1.68 -8.17
C LEU A 325 -16.61 0.36 -8.31
N LEU A 326 -17.68 0.22 -7.54
CA LEU A 326 -18.53 -0.99 -7.53
C LEU A 326 -19.33 -1.08 -8.83
N GLY A 327 -19.15 -2.13 -9.62
CA GLY A 327 -19.93 -2.38 -10.85
C GLY A 327 -21.43 -2.45 -10.62
#